data_AF-A0A5J4VQ26-F1
#
_entry.id   AF-A0A5J4VQ26-F1
#
_cell.length_a   1.000
_cell.length_b   1.000
_cell.length_c   1.000
_cell.angle_alpha   90.00
_cell.angle_beta   90.00
_cell.angle_gamma   90.00
#
_symmetry.space_group_name_H-M   'P 1'
#
loop_
_entity.id
_entity.type
_entity.pdbx_description
1 polymer ?
#
loop_
_entity_poly.entity_id
_entity_poly.type
_entity_poly.pdbx_seq_one_letter_code
_entity_poly.pdbx_strand_id
1 'polypeptide(L)'
;MGGLVFKTFAQLFPEDVSRYVRRWITIGTPFQGASRMIQGLLFGYNFKKPSAFINPKIIQNIQRVILPSFWLLPPKNCPFSPKVGVQYYRKKEIKWYGFHSDDELKCWDYDMLIRTNVILVIATLISNSDKYHPPHQIQHSLFDLIREIQHWQNEIERVEQETEESSTSYKWKQFLSPVTKYSDNQPQYSPYYSHYQGVKPTLWDNPSLEKIQERIEEIRSKPVIFPEVGEFEFINIYGSGIETPWHLIIHDVGKDDQKDDFHIHSVKELSQYCEYMSKGGEEIPISVSVSQIYSVWSMIDGDGTVPCYSSSNDGLRTDARFEIRGQDHFKLLQDPRYLL
;
A
#
# COMPACT_ATOMS: atom_id res chain seq x y z
N MET A 1 -11.50 3.94 5.07
CA MET A 1 -11.54 5.34 5.56
C MET A 1 -12.73 5.60 6.48
N GLY A 2 -13.97 5.29 6.09
CA GLY A 2 -15.17 5.57 6.91
C GLY A 2 -15.06 5.09 8.37
N GLY A 3 -14.51 3.90 8.60
CA GLY A 3 -14.30 3.42 9.96
C GLY A 3 -13.27 4.21 10.78
N LEU A 4 -12.27 4.84 10.15
CA LEU A 4 -11.36 5.75 10.86
C LEU A 4 -12.08 7.04 11.27
N VAL A 5 -12.92 7.58 10.38
CA VAL A 5 -13.71 8.80 10.67
C VAL A 5 -14.61 8.56 11.87
N PHE A 6 -15.34 7.44 11.87
CA PHE A 6 -16.21 7.11 12.98
C PHE A 6 -15.42 6.77 14.25
N LYS A 7 -14.27 6.10 14.15
CA LYS A 7 -13.37 5.89 15.30
C LYS A 7 -12.99 7.23 15.95
N THR A 8 -12.57 8.21 15.16
CA THR A 8 -12.24 9.55 15.66
C THR A 8 -13.47 10.22 16.29
N PHE A 9 -14.63 10.14 15.64
CA PHE A 9 -15.88 10.66 16.21
C PHE A 9 -16.21 9.99 17.56
N ALA A 10 -16.11 8.67 17.66
CA ALA A 10 -16.39 7.93 18.89
C ALA A 10 -15.42 8.25 20.03
N GLN A 11 -14.16 8.57 19.71
CA GLN A 11 -13.18 9.02 20.69
C GLN A 11 -13.44 10.46 21.16
N LEU A 12 -13.93 11.33 20.28
CA LEU A 12 -14.23 12.73 20.62
C LEU A 12 -15.57 12.90 21.33
N PHE A 13 -16.56 12.06 21.01
CA PHE A 13 -17.93 12.16 21.50
C PHE A 13 -18.43 10.81 22.08
N PRO A 14 -17.76 10.26 23.12
CA PRO A 14 -18.12 8.95 23.66
C PRO A 14 -19.53 8.91 24.27
N GLU A 15 -20.01 10.03 24.82
CA GLU A 15 -21.37 10.14 25.38
C GLU A 15 -22.44 10.12 24.28
N ASP A 16 -22.20 10.80 23.15
CA ASP A 16 -23.12 10.78 22.02
C ASP A 16 -23.13 9.40 21.36
N VAL A 17 -21.98 8.75 21.23
CA VAL A 17 -21.91 7.38 20.71
C VAL A 17 -22.67 6.42 21.62
N SER A 18 -22.46 6.45 22.94
CA SER A 18 -23.19 5.56 23.85
C SER A 18 -24.70 5.83 23.88
N ARG A 19 -25.11 7.07 23.65
CA ARG A 19 -26.53 7.46 23.63
C ARG A 19 -27.24 7.13 22.33
N TYR A 20 -26.58 7.34 21.19
CA TYR A 20 -27.24 7.32 19.87
C TYR A 20 -26.83 6.14 18.99
N VAL A 21 -25.69 5.50 19.26
CA VAL A 21 -25.16 4.42 18.44
C VAL A 21 -25.23 3.12 19.21
N ARG A 22 -26.10 2.21 18.77
CA ARG A 22 -26.22 0.88 19.38
C ARG A 22 -25.27 -0.13 18.75
N ARG A 23 -25.01 0.01 17.46
CA ARG A 23 -24.16 -0.90 16.69
C ARG A 23 -23.33 -0.14 15.69
N TRP A 24 -22.05 -0.49 15.60
CA TRP A 24 -21.15 -0.03 14.56
C TRP A 24 -20.49 -1.22 13.86
N ILE A 25 -20.61 -1.27 12.53
CA ILE A 25 -19.98 -2.30 11.70
C ILE A 25 -18.96 -1.64 10.79
N THR A 26 -17.72 -2.14 10.82
CA THR A 26 -16.67 -1.72 9.89
C THR A 26 -16.36 -2.81 8.89
N ILE A 27 -16.09 -2.42 7.64
CA ILE A 27 -15.68 -3.33 6.57
C ILE A 27 -14.38 -2.80 5.96
N GLY A 28 -13.33 -3.62 5.94
CA GLY A 28 -12.03 -3.30 5.32
C GLY A 28 -11.41 -2.00 5.84
N THR A 29 -11.62 -1.68 7.13
CA THR A 29 -11.14 -0.40 7.67
C THR A 29 -9.64 -0.47 7.94
N PRO A 30 -8.81 0.47 7.44
CA PRO A 30 -7.37 0.46 7.66
C PRO A 30 -7.01 1.09 9.01
N PHE A 31 -7.31 0.41 10.12
CA PHE A 31 -7.09 0.99 11.45
C PHE A 31 -5.63 1.33 11.76
N GLN A 32 -4.69 0.63 11.13
CA GLN A 32 -3.25 0.90 11.21
C GLN A 32 -2.67 1.37 9.87
N GLY A 33 -3.50 1.98 9.01
CA GLY A 33 -3.10 2.48 7.70
C GLY A 33 -3.18 1.44 6.58
N ALA A 34 -3.05 1.91 5.34
CA ALA A 34 -3.07 1.10 4.13
C ALA A 34 -1.69 1.19 3.46
N SER A 35 -1.02 0.07 3.28
CA SER A 35 0.32 0.04 2.67
C SER A 35 0.33 0.41 1.20
N ARG A 36 -0.80 0.23 0.50
CA ARG A 36 -1.00 0.70 -0.87
C ARG A 36 -0.77 2.21 -1.03
N MET A 37 -0.82 2.98 0.06
CA MET A 37 -0.52 4.40 0.07
C MET A 37 0.90 4.71 -0.43
N ILE A 38 1.89 3.85 -0.18
CA ILE A 38 3.25 4.05 -0.71
C ILE A 38 3.21 4.09 -2.24
N GLN A 39 2.50 3.14 -2.86
CA GLN A 39 2.34 3.11 -4.31
C GLN A 39 1.60 4.36 -4.78
N GLY A 40 0.52 4.75 -4.10
CA GLY A 40 -0.24 5.96 -4.43
C GLY A 40 0.61 7.23 -4.40
N LEU A 41 1.50 7.37 -3.41
CA LEU A 41 2.36 8.54 -3.27
C LEU A 41 3.52 8.54 -4.28
N LEU A 42 4.09 7.39 -4.63
CA LEU A 42 5.28 7.30 -5.50
C LEU A 42 4.98 7.13 -6.98
N PHE A 43 3.99 6.30 -7.33
CA PHE A 43 3.68 5.92 -8.71
C PHE A 43 2.23 6.21 -9.09
N GLY A 44 1.37 6.55 -8.13
CA GLY A 44 -0.07 6.44 -8.35
C GLY A 44 -0.51 5.00 -8.59
N TYR A 45 -1.80 4.82 -8.83
CA TYR A 45 -2.39 3.51 -9.14
C TYR A 45 -3.77 3.71 -9.78
N ASN A 46 -4.20 2.72 -10.57
CA ASN A 46 -5.47 2.74 -11.31
C ASN A 46 -6.44 1.64 -10.88
N PHE A 47 -6.22 1.01 -9.71
CA PHE A 47 -7.04 -0.11 -9.23
C PHE A 47 -7.20 -1.27 -10.25
N LYS A 48 -6.16 -1.52 -11.07
CA LYS A 48 -6.21 -2.49 -12.18
C LYS A 48 -7.29 -2.15 -13.23
N LYS A 49 -7.66 -0.87 -13.35
CA LYS A 49 -8.53 -0.34 -14.41
C LYS A 49 -7.69 0.33 -15.49
N PRO A 50 -8.17 0.38 -16.75
CA PRO A 50 -7.44 1.08 -17.81
C PRO A 50 -7.19 2.56 -17.46
N SER A 51 -6.02 3.09 -17.81
CA SER A 51 -5.62 4.48 -17.48
C SER A 51 -6.55 5.54 -18.06
N ALA A 52 -7.29 5.23 -19.12
CA ALA A 52 -8.33 6.08 -19.69
C ALA A 52 -9.48 6.37 -18.70
N PHE A 53 -9.76 5.46 -17.76
CA PHE A 53 -10.77 5.65 -16.72
C PHE A 53 -10.19 6.20 -15.43
N ILE A 54 -8.99 5.71 -15.05
CA ILE A 54 -8.31 6.11 -13.82
C ILE A 54 -6.84 6.34 -14.14
N ASN A 55 -6.48 7.59 -14.39
CA ASN A 55 -5.10 7.96 -14.66
C ASN A 55 -4.27 7.88 -13.36
N PRO A 56 -3.20 7.05 -13.29
CA PRO A 56 -2.41 6.89 -12.07
C PRO A 56 -1.76 8.21 -11.60
N LYS A 57 -1.27 9.06 -12.50
CA LYS A 57 -0.71 10.38 -12.16
C LYS A 57 -1.75 11.31 -11.52
N ILE A 58 -3.00 11.30 -12.01
CA ILE A 58 -4.08 12.05 -11.36
C ILE A 58 -4.31 11.52 -9.94
N ILE A 59 -4.38 10.20 -9.77
CA ILE A 59 -4.52 9.59 -8.45
C ILE A 59 -3.32 9.94 -7.55
N GLN A 60 -2.09 9.93 -8.06
CA GLN A 60 -0.91 10.35 -7.32
C GLN A 60 -1.04 11.80 -6.81
N ASN A 61 -1.39 12.72 -7.70
CA ASN A 61 -1.58 14.13 -7.35
C ASN A 61 -2.68 14.30 -6.29
N ILE A 62 -3.82 13.61 -6.45
CA ILE A 62 -4.89 13.58 -5.45
C ILE A 62 -4.33 13.05 -4.12
N GLN A 63 -3.67 11.89 -4.11
CA GLN A 63 -3.18 11.28 -2.88
C GLN A 63 -2.18 12.17 -2.12
N ARG A 64 -1.39 12.98 -2.83
CA ARG A 64 -0.43 13.92 -2.23
C ARG A 64 -1.08 15.19 -1.66
N VAL A 65 -2.25 15.58 -2.16
CA VAL A 65 -2.91 16.84 -1.76
C VAL A 65 -4.11 16.63 -0.85
N ILE A 66 -4.86 15.52 -0.97
CA ILE A 66 -6.06 15.35 -0.14
C ILE A 66 -5.66 15.05 1.31
N LEU A 67 -6.19 15.86 2.21
CA LEU A 67 -5.99 15.71 3.65
C LEU A 67 -6.34 14.29 4.16
N PRO A 68 -7.43 13.63 3.70
CA PRO A 68 -7.80 12.29 4.18
C PRO A 68 -6.79 11.20 3.83
N SER A 69 -5.90 11.40 2.85
CA SER A 69 -4.81 10.45 2.55
C SER A 69 -3.91 10.24 3.76
N PHE A 70 -3.72 11.28 4.59
CA PHE A 70 -2.92 11.20 5.80
C PHE A 70 -3.49 10.18 6.80
N TRP A 71 -4.81 10.03 6.87
CA TRP A 71 -5.46 9.04 7.75
C TRP A 71 -5.23 7.61 7.29
N LEU A 72 -4.89 7.40 6.02
CA LEU A 72 -4.54 6.09 5.49
C LEU A 72 -3.06 5.77 5.70
N LEU A 73 -2.27 6.71 6.22
CA LEU A 73 -0.88 6.43 6.54
C LEU A 73 -0.80 5.65 7.85
N PRO A 74 0.13 4.69 7.95
CA PRO A 74 0.39 3.97 9.18
C PRO A 74 0.71 4.93 10.33
N PRO A 75 0.04 4.79 11.50
CA PRO A 75 0.27 5.67 12.64
C PRO A 75 1.66 5.44 13.23
N LYS A 76 2.23 6.45 13.92
CA LYS A 76 3.55 6.37 14.60
C LYS A 76 3.76 5.16 15.50
N ASN A 77 2.67 4.65 16.06
CA ASN A 77 2.69 3.52 16.99
C ASN A 77 2.50 2.18 16.28
N CYS A 78 2.45 2.16 14.95
CA CYS A 78 2.39 0.94 14.18
C CYS A 78 3.77 0.28 14.20
N PRO A 79 3.94 -0.90 14.85
CA PRO A 79 5.24 -1.57 14.91
C PRO A 79 5.69 -2.10 13.54
N PHE A 80 4.79 -2.11 12.56
CA PHE A 80 5.15 -2.51 11.22
C PHE A 80 4.68 -1.41 10.32
N SER A 81 5.50 -0.38 10.11
CA SER A 81 5.26 0.57 9.04
C SER A 81 5.89 0.06 7.73
N PRO A 82 5.21 0.20 6.58
CA PRO A 82 5.77 -0.14 5.28
C PRO A 82 6.85 0.90 4.93
N LYS A 83 7.84 0.47 4.14
CA LYS A 83 9.08 1.20 3.89
C LYS A 83 9.41 1.21 2.40
N VAL A 84 10.19 2.21 1.99
CA VAL A 84 10.74 2.32 0.64
C VAL A 84 12.25 2.19 0.74
N GLY A 85 12.82 1.13 0.17
CA GLY A 85 14.25 0.97 -0.05
C GLY A 85 14.63 1.43 -1.46
N VAL A 86 15.69 2.21 -1.59
CA VAL A 86 16.23 2.61 -2.90
C VAL A 86 17.70 2.25 -2.94
N GLN A 87 18.07 1.34 -3.83
CA GLN A 87 19.46 1.08 -4.16
C GLN A 87 19.85 1.95 -5.35
N TYR A 88 20.63 2.99 -5.08
CA TYR A 88 21.18 3.85 -6.12
C TYR A 88 22.26 3.11 -6.91
N TYR A 89 22.38 3.43 -8.19
CA TYR A 89 23.38 2.84 -9.06
C TYR A 89 24.80 2.94 -8.48
N ARG A 90 25.55 1.84 -8.59
CA ARG A 90 26.89 1.64 -8.00
C ARG A 90 26.99 1.75 -6.48
N LYS A 91 25.89 1.97 -5.76
CA LYS A 91 25.86 1.89 -4.31
C LYS A 91 25.47 0.47 -3.90
N LYS A 92 26.30 -0.15 -3.06
CA LYS A 92 26.01 -1.47 -2.48
C LYS A 92 24.90 -1.40 -1.43
N GLU A 93 24.75 -0.26 -0.79
CA GLU A 93 23.81 -0.03 0.30
C GLU A 93 22.46 0.43 -0.22
N ILE A 94 21.39 -0.08 0.38
CA ILE A 94 20.02 0.37 0.15
C ILE A 94 19.74 1.51 1.12
N LYS A 95 19.31 2.66 0.59
CA LYS A 95 18.83 3.77 1.39
C LYS A 95 17.36 3.54 1.72
N TRP A 96 17.01 3.51 3.01
CA TRP A 96 15.65 3.23 3.47
C TRP A 96 14.92 4.49 3.90
N TYR A 97 13.64 4.53 3.56
CA TYR A 97 12.72 5.60 3.86
C TYR A 97 11.45 5.02 4.49
N GLY A 98 10.93 5.64 5.54
CA GLY A 98 9.67 5.18 6.16
C GLY A 98 8.94 6.29 6.92
N PHE A 99 7.81 5.94 7.52
CA PHE A 99 6.88 6.90 8.14
C PHE A 99 7.34 7.41 9.51
N HIS A 100 8.28 6.72 10.15
CA HIS A 100 8.65 6.97 11.54
C HIS A 100 10.14 7.27 11.64
N SER A 101 10.42 8.49 12.08
CA SER A 101 11.70 8.91 12.66
C SER A 101 11.32 9.55 14.00
N ASP A 102 11.87 9.08 15.11
CA ASP A 102 11.82 9.88 16.33
C ASP A 102 12.85 11.01 16.30
N ASP A 103 12.84 11.85 17.32
CA ASP A 103 13.74 13.01 17.44
C ASP A 103 15.23 12.59 17.55
N GLU A 104 15.50 11.30 17.79
CA GLU A 104 16.83 10.68 17.83
C GLU A 104 17.16 9.85 16.57
N LEU A 105 16.33 9.92 15.51
CA LEU A 105 16.44 9.13 14.27
C LEU A 105 16.35 7.60 14.47
N LYS A 106 15.78 7.14 15.59
CA LYS A 106 15.52 5.71 15.82
C LYS A 106 14.15 5.32 15.26
N CYS A 107 14.13 4.13 14.68
CA CYS A 107 12.95 3.53 14.08
C CYS A 107 12.17 2.71 15.13
N TRP A 108 10.95 3.14 15.45
CA TRP A 108 10.05 2.53 16.46
C TRP A 108 9.51 1.13 16.11
N ASP A 109 9.67 0.69 14.87
CA ASP A 109 8.94 -0.48 14.34
C ASP A 109 9.20 -1.77 15.17
N TYR A 110 10.42 -2.03 15.67
CA TYR A 110 10.72 -3.38 16.22
C TYR A 110 11.11 -3.48 17.71
N ASP A 111 11.32 -2.37 18.43
CA ASP A 111 11.73 -2.43 19.85
C ASP A 111 10.61 -2.95 20.80
N MET A 112 9.34 -2.94 20.35
CA MET A 112 8.23 -3.57 21.09
C MET A 112 8.24 -5.12 21.02
N LEU A 113 8.87 -5.71 19.99
CA LEU A 113 8.85 -7.16 19.77
C LEU A 113 9.86 -7.93 20.62
N ILE A 114 10.93 -7.27 21.07
CA ILE A 114 11.89 -7.90 22.00
C ILE A 114 11.23 -8.18 23.38
N ARG A 115 10.09 -7.56 23.69
CA ARG A 115 9.39 -7.73 24.97
C ARG A 115 8.18 -8.67 24.95
N THR A 116 7.76 -9.21 23.80
CA THR A 116 6.59 -10.11 23.71
C THR A 116 6.91 -11.38 22.91
N ASN A 117 6.65 -12.55 23.50
CA ASN A 117 7.02 -13.89 23.02
C ASN A 117 6.36 -14.37 21.70
N VAL A 118 6.01 -13.47 20.77
CA VAL A 118 5.41 -13.80 19.45
C VAL A 118 6.51 -14.02 18.38
N ILE A 119 7.68 -14.52 18.80
CA ILE A 119 8.92 -14.44 18.02
C ILE A 119 9.07 -15.54 16.96
N LEU A 120 8.38 -16.68 17.04
CA LEU A 120 8.85 -17.84 16.26
C LEU A 120 8.44 -17.89 14.77
N VAL A 121 7.30 -17.31 14.38
CA VAL A 121 6.76 -17.50 13.01
C VAL A 121 7.23 -16.40 12.05
N ILE A 122 7.38 -15.16 12.54
CA ILE A 122 7.84 -14.02 11.71
C ILE A 122 9.37 -13.99 11.62
N ALA A 123 10.10 -14.35 12.70
CA ALA A 123 11.57 -14.37 12.68
C ALA A 123 12.16 -15.43 11.73
N THR A 124 11.44 -16.53 11.47
CA THR A 124 11.94 -17.60 10.60
C THR A 124 11.88 -17.20 9.12
N LEU A 125 10.89 -16.41 8.70
CA LEU A 125 10.83 -15.81 7.36
C LEU A 125 11.85 -14.70 7.14
N ILE A 126 12.25 -14.04 8.23
CA ILE A 126 13.20 -12.92 8.28
C ILE A 126 14.67 -13.41 8.41
N SER A 127 14.90 -14.71 8.63
CA SER A 127 16.24 -15.24 8.93
C SER A 127 17.20 -15.34 7.73
N ASN A 128 16.81 -14.88 6.53
CA ASN A 128 17.68 -14.80 5.34
C ASN A 128 18.01 -13.36 4.90
N SER A 129 17.75 -12.34 5.71
CA SER A 129 17.68 -10.94 5.24
C SER A 129 18.53 -9.92 6.00
N ASP A 130 19.85 -10.07 5.97
CA ASP A 130 20.73 -8.89 6.17
C ASP A 130 20.54 -7.84 5.06
N LYS A 131 19.99 -8.25 3.89
CA LYS A 131 19.70 -7.36 2.75
C LYS A 131 18.33 -6.65 2.80
N TYR A 132 17.37 -7.17 3.56
CA TYR A 132 15.97 -6.68 3.51
C TYR A 132 15.50 -6.05 4.83
N HIS A 133 16.38 -5.97 5.83
CA HIS A 133 16.10 -5.29 7.10
C HIS A 133 17.12 -4.17 7.34
N PRO A 134 16.71 -2.90 7.32
CA PRO A 134 17.61 -1.82 7.68
C PRO A 134 17.97 -1.85 9.16
N PRO A 135 19.24 -1.59 9.52
CA PRO A 135 19.58 -1.19 10.88
C PRO A 135 18.86 0.12 11.25
N HIS A 136 18.30 0.17 12.45
CA HIS A 136 17.38 1.21 12.94
C HIS A 136 17.93 2.65 12.98
N GLN A 137 19.23 2.85 12.75
CA GLN A 137 19.95 4.13 12.90
C GLN A 137 20.09 4.91 11.59
N ILE A 138 19.66 4.36 10.44
CA ILE A 138 19.89 4.97 9.10
C ILE A 138 18.60 4.95 8.26
N GLN A 139 17.48 5.39 8.85
CA GLN A 139 16.22 5.54 8.14
C GLN A 139 15.91 7.02 7.89
N HIS A 140 15.66 7.38 6.63
CA HIS A 140 15.23 8.71 6.23
C HIS A 140 13.71 8.85 6.26
N SER A 141 13.21 10.08 6.37
CA SER A 141 11.79 10.39 6.30
C SER A 141 11.24 10.09 4.90
N LEU A 142 10.19 9.27 4.81
CA LEU A 142 9.47 9.05 3.56
C LEU A 142 8.83 10.34 3.04
N PHE A 143 8.36 11.23 3.94
CA PHE A 143 7.79 12.50 3.53
C PHE A 143 8.83 13.43 2.89
N ASP A 144 10.08 13.37 3.34
CA ASP A 144 11.17 14.15 2.74
C ASP A 144 11.46 13.65 1.32
N LEU A 145 11.51 12.32 1.15
CA LEU A 145 11.62 11.70 -0.16
C LEU A 145 10.46 12.12 -1.09
N ILE A 146 9.21 12.05 -0.62
CA ILE A 146 8.04 12.43 -1.43
C ILE A 146 8.10 13.91 -1.81
N ARG A 147 8.53 14.80 -0.89
CA ARG A 147 8.70 16.23 -1.18
C ARG A 147 9.79 16.48 -2.21
N GLU A 148 10.94 15.81 -2.10
CA GLU A 148 12.03 15.92 -3.08
C GLU A 148 11.60 15.38 -4.46
N ILE A 149 10.90 14.24 -4.50
CA ILE A 149 10.35 13.70 -5.75
C ILE A 149 9.36 14.68 -6.39
N GLN A 150 8.42 15.22 -5.61
CA GLN A 150 7.46 16.21 -6.11
C GLN A 150 8.15 17.47 -6.62
N HIS A 151 9.17 17.96 -5.91
CA HIS A 151 9.95 19.11 -6.33
C HIS A 151 10.57 18.89 -7.71
N TRP A 152 11.25 17.76 -7.93
CA TRP A 152 11.88 17.45 -9.21
C TRP A 152 10.87 17.19 -10.32
N GLN A 153 9.72 16.56 -10.03
CA GLN A 153 8.64 16.39 -11.01
C GLN A 153 8.09 17.74 -11.48
N ASN A 154 7.87 18.68 -10.55
CA ASN A 154 7.43 20.04 -10.90
C ASN A 154 8.49 20.78 -11.73
N GLU A 155 9.77 20.59 -11.41
CA GLU A 155 10.88 21.20 -12.15
C GLU A 155 10.95 20.66 -13.59
N ILE A 156 10.75 19.36 -13.78
CA ILE A 156 10.68 18.73 -15.11
C ILE A 156 9.50 19.31 -15.91
N GLU A 157 8.31 19.34 -15.30
CA GLU A 157 7.11 19.90 -15.94
C GLU A 157 7.28 21.39 -16.31
N ARG A 158 7.94 22.19 -15.46
CA ARG A 158 8.24 23.61 -15.75
C ARG A 158 9.15 23.76 -16.96
N VAL A 159 10.23 22.97 -17.01
CA VAL A 159 11.19 23.01 -18.14
C VAL A 159 10.53 22.54 -19.44
N GLU A 160 9.65 21.54 -19.38
CA GLU A 160 8.86 21.09 -20.55
C GLU A 160 7.97 22.21 -21.10
N GLN A 161 7.24 22.91 -20.23
CA GLN A 161 6.38 24.04 -20.62
C GLN A 161 7.18 25.21 -21.22
N GLU A 162 8.28 25.61 -20.59
CA GLU A 162 9.16 26.67 -21.09
C GLU A 162 9.77 26.32 -22.46
N THR A 163 10.04 25.03 -22.70
CA THR A 163 10.59 24.57 -23.98
C THR A 163 9.52 24.50 -25.09
N GLU A 164 8.29 24.13 -24.76
CA GLU A 164 7.16 24.16 -25.70
C GLU A 164 6.78 25.59 -26.10
N GLU A 165 6.80 26.54 -25.16
CA GLU A 165 6.52 27.95 -25.43
C GLU A 165 7.64 28.65 -26.23
N SER A 166 8.88 28.18 -26.12
CA SER A 166 10.04 28.77 -26.81
C SER A 166 10.37 28.15 -28.17
N SER A 167 9.69 27.07 -28.60
CA SER A 167 10.08 26.33 -29.80
C SER A 167 8.94 26.01 -30.79
N THR A 168 8.86 26.83 -31.85
CA THR A 168 8.49 26.35 -33.20
C THR A 168 9.64 25.63 -33.91
N SER A 169 10.85 25.51 -33.33
CA SER A 169 12.00 24.96 -34.08
C SER A 169 13.16 24.34 -33.27
N TYR A 170 12.97 23.81 -32.06
CA TYR A 170 14.01 22.97 -31.43
C TYR A 170 13.37 21.73 -30.80
N LYS A 171 12.95 20.80 -31.67
CA LYS A 171 12.53 19.47 -31.26
C LYS A 171 13.67 18.77 -30.52
N TRP A 172 13.37 18.27 -29.33
CA TRP A 172 14.11 17.30 -28.51
C TRP A 172 14.43 15.96 -29.23
N LYS A 173 14.92 15.98 -30.47
CA LYS A 173 15.23 14.80 -31.28
C LYS A 173 16.40 13.95 -30.75
N GLN A 174 17.10 14.37 -29.70
CA GLN A 174 18.08 13.52 -29.02
C GLN A 174 17.47 12.56 -28.00
N PHE A 175 16.21 12.75 -27.60
CA PHE A 175 15.60 11.94 -26.54
C PHE A 175 14.61 10.87 -27.03
N LEU A 176 14.39 10.75 -28.35
CA LEU A 176 13.33 9.92 -28.90
C LEU A 176 13.83 9.13 -30.12
N SER A 177 14.31 7.90 -29.89
CA SER A 177 14.42 6.90 -30.95
C SER A 177 13.41 5.77 -30.66
N PRO A 178 12.73 5.21 -31.68
CA PRO A 178 11.67 4.24 -31.45
C PRO A 178 12.22 2.82 -31.46
N VAL A 179 12.42 2.17 -30.31
CA VAL A 179 12.82 0.75 -30.32
C VAL A 179 12.22 -0.10 -29.18
N THR A 180 11.42 -1.06 -29.66
CA THR A 180 11.10 -2.44 -29.23
C THR A 180 10.70 -2.78 -27.79
N LYS A 181 9.47 -3.32 -27.72
CA LYS A 181 8.93 -4.38 -26.86
C LYS A 181 9.83 -4.85 -25.70
N TYR A 182 9.34 -4.60 -24.50
CA TYR A 182 9.72 -5.25 -23.25
C TYR A 182 9.97 -6.76 -23.44
N SER A 183 11.09 -7.26 -22.92
CA SER A 183 11.32 -8.70 -22.76
C SER A 183 10.69 -9.17 -21.45
N ASP A 184 10.00 -10.31 -21.49
CA ASP A 184 9.29 -10.99 -20.39
C ASP A 184 10.18 -11.48 -19.22
N ASN A 185 11.40 -10.99 -19.09
CA ASN A 185 12.37 -11.41 -18.07
C ASN A 185 12.19 -10.66 -16.73
N GLN A 186 10.95 -10.56 -16.25
CA GLN A 186 10.74 -10.25 -14.83
C GLN A 186 11.32 -11.43 -14.02
N PRO A 187 12.17 -11.19 -13.00
CA PRO A 187 12.63 -12.27 -12.12
C PRO A 187 11.42 -13.05 -11.59
N GLN A 188 11.40 -14.36 -11.86
CA GLN A 188 10.33 -15.24 -11.45
C GLN A 188 10.45 -15.47 -9.95
N TYR A 189 9.74 -14.67 -9.15
CA TYR A 189 9.72 -14.84 -7.70
C TYR A 189 8.94 -16.10 -7.34
N SER A 190 9.40 -16.80 -6.31
CA SER A 190 8.64 -17.86 -5.68
C SER A 190 7.26 -17.31 -5.29
N PRO A 191 6.16 -17.99 -5.67
CA PRO A 191 4.81 -17.58 -5.30
C PRO A 191 4.74 -17.30 -3.80
N TYR A 192 4.02 -16.25 -3.39
CA TYR A 192 3.70 -16.11 -1.98
C TYR A 192 2.81 -17.28 -1.57
N TYR A 193 3.39 -18.21 -0.82
CA TYR A 193 2.64 -19.28 -0.17
C TYR A 193 2.13 -18.71 1.14
N SER A 194 0.85 -18.30 1.16
CA SER A 194 0.18 -17.99 2.42
C SER A 194 0.42 -19.15 3.39
N HIS A 195 0.95 -18.86 4.59
CA HIS A 195 1.18 -19.87 5.63
C HIS A 195 -0.10 -20.59 6.08
N TYR A 196 -1.25 -20.14 5.59
CA TYR A 196 -2.56 -20.74 5.78
C TYR A 196 -2.97 -21.73 4.68
N GLN A 197 -2.12 -22.00 3.68
CA GLN A 197 -2.29 -23.11 2.74
C GLN A 197 -2.14 -24.46 3.48
N GLY A 198 -3.18 -24.86 4.19
CA GLY A 198 -3.23 -26.11 4.95
C GLY A 198 -4.11 -26.08 6.20
N VAL A 199 -4.60 -24.91 6.64
CA VAL A 199 -5.31 -24.80 7.92
C VAL A 199 -6.79 -24.49 7.71
N LYS A 200 -7.56 -25.59 7.70
CA LYS A 200 -9.04 -25.72 7.71
C LYS A 200 -9.78 -24.91 6.61
N PRO A 201 -10.89 -25.44 6.06
CA PRO A 201 -11.81 -24.59 5.31
C PRO A 201 -12.08 -23.33 6.14
N THR A 202 -12.25 -22.20 5.46
CA THR A 202 -12.77 -20.96 6.07
C THR A 202 -13.85 -21.30 7.10
N LEU A 203 -14.04 -20.48 8.13
CA LEU A 203 -15.15 -20.66 9.11
C LEU A 203 -16.51 -20.89 8.42
N TRP A 204 -16.59 -20.49 7.14
CA TRP A 204 -17.63 -20.73 6.18
C TRP A 204 -17.15 -21.77 5.15
N ASP A 205 -17.83 -22.91 5.03
CA ASP A 205 -17.77 -23.69 3.78
C ASP A 205 -18.05 -22.75 2.60
N ASN A 206 -17.47 -22.97 1.42
CA ASN A 206 -17.70 -22.12 0.24
C ASN A 206 -19.08 -22.47 -0.34
N PRO A 207 -20.20 -21.87 0.12
CA PRO A 207 -21.54 -22.39 -0.19
C PRO A 207 -21.91 -21.98 -1.61
N SER A 208 -22.82 -22.70 -2.25
CA SER A 208 -23.35 -22.25 -3.54
C SER A 208 -24.07 -20.90 -3.37
N LEU A 209 -24.15 -20.11 -4.45
CA LEU A 209 -24.81 -18.79 -4.42
C LEU A 209 -26.26 -18.91 -3.93
N GLU A 210 -26.96 -19.98 -4.30
CA GLU A 210 -28.34 -20.26 -3.89
C GLU A 210 -28.43 -20.49 -2.38
N LYS A 211 -27.49 -21.25 -1.79
CA LYS A 211 -27.45 -21.48 -0.33
C LYS A 211 -27.14 -20.19 0.43
N ILE A 212 -26.26 -19.35 -0.11
CA ILE A 212 -25.97 -18.03 0.45
C ILE A 212 -27.24 -17.17 0.41
N GLN A 213 -27.94 -17.13 -0.73
CA GLN A 213 -29.18 -16.36 -0.90
C GLN A 213 -30.28 -16.85 0.04
N GLU A 214 -30.51 -18.17 0.12
CA GLU A 214 -31.49 -18.76 1.04
C GLU A 214 -31.19 -18.38 2.49
N ARG A 215 -29.92 -18.49 2.90
CA ARG A 215 -29.50 -18.11 4.24
C ARG A 215 -29.63 -16.60 4.50
N ILE A 216 -29.34 -15.77 3.51
CA ILE A 216 -29.54 -14.31 3.60
C ILE A 216 -31.02 -13.98 3.77
N GLU A 217 -31.90 -14.62 3.00
CA GLU A 217 -33.34 -14.40 3.16
C GLU A 217 -33.85 -14.93 4.51
N GLU A 218 -33.32 -16.04 5.00
CA GLU A 218 -33.57 -16.52 6.37
C GLU A 218 -33.14 -15.47 7.41
N ILE A 219 -31.95 -14.87 7.28
CA ILE A 219 -31.44 -13.87 8.23
C ILE A 219 -32.21 -12.55 8.11
N ARG A 220 -32.55 -12.12 6.89
CA ARG A 220 -33.41 -10.95 6.65
C ARG A 220 -34.81 -11.12 7.21
N SER A 221 -35.32 -12.35 7.28
CA SER A 221 -36.60 -12.66 7.90
C SER A 221 -36.56 -12.60 9.42
N LYS A 222 -35.38 -12.69 10.04
CA LYS A 222 -35.22 -12.56 11.49
C LYS A 222 -35.29 -11.09 11.90
N PRO A 223 -35.91 -10.80 13.07
CA PRO A 223 -35.92 -9.44 13.58
C PRO A 223 -34.49 -8.99 13.88
N VAL A 224 -34.14 -7.76 13.47
CA VAL A 224 -32.87 -7.15 13.84
C VAL A 224 -32.93 -6.79 15.32
N ILE A 225 -32.23 -7.55 16.15
CA ILE A 225 -32.10 -7.28 17.58
C ILE A 225 -30.92 -6.32 17.74
N PHE A 226 -31.18 -5.13 18.26
CA PHE A 226 -30.14 -4.19 18.67
C PHE A 226 -29.80 -4.39 20.14
N PRO A 227 -28.57 -4.07 20.56
CA PRO A 227 -28.22 -3.99 21.98
C PRO A 227 -29.19 -3.09 22.77
N GLU A 228 -29.26 -3.32 24.08
CA GLU A 228 -30.09 -2.50 24.95
C GLU A 228 -29.63 -1.04 24.96
N VAL A 229 -30.49 -0.13 25.43
CA VAL A 229 -30.12 1.30 25.51
C VAL A 229 -28.95 1.45 26.48
N GLY A 230 -27.85 2.05 26.02
CA GLY A 230 -26.61 2.19 26.80
C GLY A 230 -25.58 1.08 26.53
N GLU A 231 -25.95 0.05 25.77
CA GLU A 231 -25.01 -0.92 25.23
C GLU A 231 -24.53 -0.52 23.82
N PHE A 232 -23.28 -0.84 23.52
CA PHE A 232 -22.62 -0.56 22.26
C PHE A 232 -22.00 -1.84 21.72
N GLU A 233 -22.41 -2.24 20.52
CA GLU A 233 -21.85 -3.39 19.83
C GLU A 233 -20.96 -2.94 18.66
N PHE A 234 -19.71 -3.41 18.68
CA PHE A 234 -18.75 -3.17 17.61
C PHE A 234 -18.41 -4.47 16.88
N ILE A 235 -18.64 -4.47 15.57
CA ILE A 235 -18.32 -5.58 14.67
C ILE A 235 -17.31 -5.10 13.64
N ASN A 236 -16.19 -5.81 13.54
CA ASN A 236 -15.13 -5.51 12.58
C ASN A 236 -14.99 -6.62 11.55
N ILE A 237 -15.15 -6.30 10.28
CA ILE A 237 -15.07 -7.22 9.16
C ILE A 237 -13.89 -6.81 8.28
N TYR A 238 -13.00 -7.75 7.99
CA TYR A 238 -11.77 -7.48 7.24
C TYR A 238 -11.46 -8.57 6.22
N GLY A 239 -10.76 -8.18 5.16
CA GLY A 239 -10.32 -9.09 4.11
C GLY A 239 -8.92 -9.65 4.38
N SER A 240 -8.69 -10.87 3.90
CA SER A 240 -7.42 -11.57 3.95
C SER A 240 -7.30 -12.56 2.78
N GLY A 241 -6.18 -13.26 2.67
CA GLY A 241 -5.91 -14.22 1.62
C GLY A 241 -5.56 -13.60 0.27
N ILE A 242 -5.42 -12.27 0.17
CA ILE A 242 -4.96 -11.56 -1.02
C ILE A 242 -3.63 -10.88 -0.73
N GLU A 243 -2.67 -11.09 -1.62
CA GLU A 243 -1.37 -10.42 -1.58
C GLU A 243 -1.54 -8.90 -1.53
N THR A 244 -1.08 -8.30 -0.44
CA THR A 244 -1.15 -6.87 -0.20
C THR A 244 0.27 -6.30 -0.17
N PRO A 245 0.59 -5.35 -1.07
CA PRO A 245 1.92 -4.77 -1.12
C PRO A 245 2.28 -4.10 0.19
N TRP A 246 3.52 -4.25 0.63
CA TRP A 246 3.97 -3.80 1.94
C TRP A 246 5.20 -2.89 1.82
N HIS A 247 6.41 -3.44 1.76
CA HIS A 247 7.61 -2.68 1.46
C HIS A 247 7.80 -2.56 -0.05
N LEU A 248 8.33 -1.43 -0.51
CA LEU A 248 8.81 -1.22 -1.88
C LEU A 248 10.33 -1.18 -1.87
N ILE A 249 10.97 -1.89 -2.78
CA ILE A 249 12.41 -1.83 -3.00
C ILE A 249 12.63 -1.51 -4.46
N ILE A 250 13.30 -0.39 -4.73
CA ILE A 250 13.71 0.02 -6.08
C ILE A 250 15.18 -0.33 -6.21
N HIS A 251 15.47 -1.26 -7.12
CA HIS A 251 16.78 -1.86 -7.31
C HIS A 251 17.33 -1.51 -8.68
N ASP A 252 18.40 -0.72 -8.72
CA ASP A 252 19.13 -0.43 -9.95
C ASP A 252 20.34 -1.37 -10.07
N VAL A 253 20.23 -2.38 -10.95
CA VAL A 253 21.25 -3.43 -11.17
C VAL A 253 22.08 -3.21 -12.42
N GLY A 254 22.13 -1.98 -12.93
CA GLY A 254 22.85 -1.65 -14.15
C GLY A 254 24.22 -2.31 -14.24
N LYS A 255 24.51 -2.89 -15.41
CA LYS A 255 25.85 -3.41 -15.72
C LYS A 255 26.76 -2.25 -16.13
N ASP A 256 28.04 -2.34 -15.78
CA ASP A 256 29.01 -1.28 -16.06
C ASP A 256 29.23 -0.99 -17.56
N ASP A 257 28.80 -1.90 -18.44
CA ASP A 257 29.10 -1.84 -19.87
C ASP A 257 28.01 -1.16 -20.72
N GLN A 258 26.87 -0.78 -20.15
CA GLN A 258 25.75 -0.16 -20.87
C GLN A 258 25.70 1.34 -20.59
N LYS A 259 26.41 2.10 -21.41
CA LYS A 259 26.58 3.56 -21.26
C LYS A 259 25.30 4.37 -21.56
N ASP A 260 24.31 3.73 -22.20
CA ASP A 260 23.07 4.34 -22.67
C ASP A 260 21.84 3.89 -21.85
N ASP A 261 22.05 3.30 -20.66
CA ASP A 261 20.98 2.86 -19.77
C ASP A 261 20.67 3.90 -18.67
N PHE A 262 19.41 3.93 -18.22
CA PHE A 262 18.94 4.93 -17.25
C PHE A 262 19.25 4.41 -15.85
N HIS A 263 19.94 5.23 -15.07
CA HIS A 263 20.38 4.87 -13.72
C HIS A 263 19.97 5.90 -12.67
N ILE A 264 19.57 5.40 -11.50
CA ILE A 264 19.16 6.20 -10.35
C ILE A 264 20.40 6.55 -9.53
N HIS A 265 21.01 7.70 -9.81
CA HIS A 265 22.16 8.21 -9.06
C HIS A 265 21.74 9.10 -7.87
N SER A 266 20.61 9.79 -8.02
CA SER A 266 20.07 10.72 -7.04
C SER A 266 18.53 10.68 -7.00
N VAL A 267 17.94 11.48 -6.11
CA VAL A 267 16.47 11.60 -6.00
C VAL A 267 15.87 12.25 -7.25
N LYS A 268 16.65 13.02 -8.03
CA LYS A 268 16.22 13.55 -9.32
C LYS A 268 15.91 12.44 -10.31
N GLU A 269 16.84 11.51 -10.52
CA GLU A 269 16.61 10.37 -11.42
C GLU A 269 15.53 9.43 -10.87
N LEU A 270 15.45 9.25 -9.55
CA LEU A 270 14.33 8.53 -8.94
C LEU A 270 12.99 9.18 -9.25
N SER A 271 12.90 10.52 -9.24
CA SER A 271 11.67 11.24 -9.58
C SER A 271 11.24 11.03 -11.03
N GLN A 272 12.20 10.93 -11.96
CA GLN A 272 11.96 10.61 -13.37
C GLN A 272 11.44 9.19 -13.54
N TYR A 273 12.03 8.24 -12.80
CA TYR A 273 11.53 6.86 -12.76
C TYR A 273 10.10 6.80 -12.20
N CYS A 274 9.82 7.50 -11.11
CA CYS A 274 8.47 7.60 -10.55
C CYS A 274 7.46 8.19 -11.54
N GLU A 275 7.85 9.24 -12.27
CA GLU A 275 7.03 9.85 -13.32
C GLU A 275 6.71 8.87 -14.44
N TYR A 276 7.72 8.12 -14.91
CA TYR A 276 7.56 7.04 -15.88
C TYR A 276 6.56 5.98 -15.43
N MET A 277 6.68 5.53 -14.18
CA MET A 277 5.74 4.56 -13.60
C MET A 277 4.32 5.14 -13.49
N SER A 278 4.17 6.42 -13.15
CA SER A 278 2.87 7.10 -13.05
C SER A 278 2.13 7.25 -14.38
N LYS A 279 2.86 7.29 -15.51
CA LYS A 279 2.27 7.29 -16.86
C LYS A 279 2.09 5.88 -17.44
N GLY A 280 2.20 4.85 -16.60
CA GLY A 280 1.92 3.46 -16.99
C GLY A 280 3.08 2.73 -17.66
N GLY A 281 4.31 3.26 -17.62
CA GLY A 281 5.51 2.59 -18.14
C GLY A 281 5.53 2.36 -19.66
N GLU A 282 4.54 2.88 -20.40
CA GLU A 282 4.45 2.75 -21.86
C GLU A 282 4.35 4.12 -22.56
N GLU A 283 3.95 5.18 -21.85
CA GLU A 283 3.64 6.50 -22.46
C GLU A 283 4.77 7.54 -22.35
N ILE A 284 5.81 7.32 -21.54
CA ILE A 284 7.01 8.18 -21.59
C ILE A 284 8.06 7.48 -22.44
N PRO A 285 8.41 8.04 -23.60
CA PRO A 285 9.61 7.63 -24.29
C PRO A 285 10.82 8.15 -23.50
N ILE A 286 11.23 7.41 -22.48
CA ILE A 286 12.61 7.52 -22.02
C ILE A 286 13.44 7.03 -23.20
N SER A 287 14.36 7.85 -23.71
CA SER A 287 15.35 7.48 -24.76
C SER A 287 16.26 6.32 -24.35
N VAL A 288 16.11 5.86 -23.12
CA VAL A 288 17.11 5.23 -22.29
C VAL A 288 16.42 4.05 -21.63
N SER A 289 17.01 2.86 -21.76
CA SER A 289 16.42 1.64 -21.24
C SER A 289 16.34 1.70 -19.72
N VAL A 290 15.14 1.53 -19.16
CA VAL A 290 14.93 1.28 -17.71
C VAL A 290 15.00 -0.21 -17.37
N SER A 291 15.47 -1.05 -18.30
CA SER A 291 15.50 -2.52 -18.15
C SER A 291 16.30 -3.01 -16.94
N GLN A 292 17.14 -2.16 -16.37
CA GLN A 292 17.99 -2.47 -15.22
C GLN A 292 17.42 -1.96 -13.88
N ILE A 293 16.24 -1.33 -13.87
CA ILE A 293 15.59 -0.87 -12.64
C ILE A 293 14.37 -1.75 -12.33
N TYR A 294 14.41 -2.38 -11.17
CA TYR A 294 13.38 -3.29 -10.69
C TYR A 294 12.67 -2.69 -9.48
N SER A 295 11.36 -2.50 -9.58
CA SER A 295 10.51 -2.20 -8.43
C SER A 295 9.94 -3.49 -7.87
N VAL A 296 10.39 -3.87 -6.68
CA VAL A 296 10.01 -5.11 -6.00
C VAL A 296 9.15 -4.75 -4.79
N TRP A 297 7.97 -5.36 -4.71
CA TRP A 297 7.12 -5.25 -3.53
C TRP A 297 7.29 -6.48 -2.66
N SER A 298 7.50 -6.29 -1.36
CA SER A 298 7.18 -7.36 -0.42
C SER A 298 5.66 -7.44 -0.29
N MET A 299 5.14 -8.66 -0.18
CA MET A 299 3.72 -8.91 -0.04
C MET A 299 3.43 -9.45 1.36
N ILE A 300 2.33 -9.00 1.95
CA ILE A 300 1.77 -9.56 3.18
C ILE A 300 0.30 -9.89 2.98
N ASP A 301 -0.27 -10.59 3.93
CA ASP A 301 -1.68 -10.98 3.89
C ASP A 301 -2.62 -9.78 4.09
N GLY A 302 -3.69 -9.71 3.30
CA GLY A 302 -4.70 -8.65 3.36
C GLY A 302 -5.72 -8.76 2.23
N ASP A 303 -6.27 -7.61 1.80
CA ASP A 303 -7.29 -7.53 0.75
C ASP A 303 -6.77 -6.91 -0.56
N GLY A 304 -5.45 -6.80 -0.71
CA GLY A 304 -4.78 -6.17 -1.85
C GLY A 304 -4.60 -4.65 -1.73
N THR A 305 -5.26 -4.01 -0.76
CA THR A 305 -5.12 -2.58 -0.44
C THR A 305 -4.71 -2.35 1.01
N VAL A 306 -5.38 -3.04 1.92
CA VAL A 306 -5.22 -2.94 3.36
C VAL A 306 -4.71 -4.26 3.90
N PRO A 307 -3.60 -4.25 4.65
CA PRO A 307 -3.12 -5.44 5.33
C PRO A 307 -4.15 -5.99 6.31
N CYS A 308 -4.25 -7.31 6.39
CA CYS A 308 -5.13 -8.01 7.33
C CYS A 308 -4.85 -7.54 8.77
N TYR A 309 -3.58 -7.48 9.17
CA TYR A 309 -3.20 -7.04 10.53
C TYR A 309 -3.63 -5.58 10.81
N SER A 310 -3.58 -4.71 9.79
CA SER A 310 -4.00 -3.31 9.92
C SER A 310 -5.51 -3.22 10.12
N SER A 311 -6.27 -4.03 9.39
CA SER A 311 -7.72 -4.06 9.53
C SER A 311 -8.21 -4.78 10.78
N SER A 312 -7.51 -5.79 11.27
CA SER A 312 -7.90 -6.52 12.48
C SER A 312 -7.47 -5.81 13.75
N ASN A 313 -6.43 -4.98 13.71
CA ASN A 313 -5.89 -4.27 14.88
C ASN A 313 -6.57 -2.90 15.07
N ASP A 314 -7.88 -2.93 15.34
CA ASP A 314 -8.71 -1.75 15.55
C ASP A 314 -8.37 -0.95 16.83
N GLY A 315 -7.78 -1.61 17.83
CA GLY A 315 -7.47 -1.00 19.13
C GLY A 315 -8.72 -0.67 19.94
N LEU A 316 -9.85 -1.34 19.66
CA LEU A 316 -11.14 -1.14 20.30
C LEU A 316 -11.63 -2.45 20.93
N ARG A 317 -12.46 -2.35 21.96
CA ARG A 317 -13.22 -3.50 22.45
C ARG A 317 -14.24 -3.86 21.37
N THR A 318 -14.03 -4.99 20.72
CA THR A 318 -14.86 -5.48 19.62
C THR A 318 -15.60 -6.72 20.09
N ASP A 319 -16.91 -6.77 19.81
CA ASP A 319 -17.77 -7.89 20.17
C ASP A 319 -17.60 -9.05 19.17
N ALA A 320 -17.37 -8.74 17.89
CA ALA A 320 -17.07 -9.74 16.87
C ALA A 320 -16.08 -9.26 15.80
N ARG A 321 -15.16 -10.15 15.40
CA ARG A 321 -14.23 -9.94 14.30
C ARG A 321 -14.43 -11.02 13.24
N PHE A 322 -14.76 -10.63 12.02
CA PHE A 322 -15.01 -11.53 10.91
C PHE A 322 -13.95 -11.37 9.81
N GLU A 323 -13.25 -12.46 9.54
CA GLU A 323 -12.28 -12.56 8.45
C GLU A 323 -12.98 -13.09 7.18
N ILE A 324 -12.81 -12.40 6.06
CA ILE A 324 -13.31 -12.81 4.75
C ILE A 324 -12.12 -13.05 3.83
N ARG A 325 -11.82 -14.33 3.60
CA ARG A 325 -10.69 -14.78 2.79
C ARG A 325 -10.97 -14.71 1.30
N GLY A 326 -9.92 -14.42 0.53
CA GLY A 326 -9.87 -14.56 -0.92
C GLY A 326 -10.63 -13.48 -1.68
N GLN A 327 -11.02 -12.39 -1.02
CA GLN A 327 -11.68 -11.26 -1.65
C GLN A 327 -10.77 -10.04 -1.65
N ASP A 328 -10.61 -9.43 -2.83
CA ASP A 328 -9.95 -8.13 -2.93
C ASP A 328 -10.80 -7.03 -2.27
N HIS A 329 -10.20 -5.89 -1.95
CA HIS A 329 -10.84 -4.80 -1.21
C HIS A 329 -12.20 -4.36 -1.78
N PHE A 330 -12.38 -4.39 -3.11
CA PHE A 330 -13.66 -4.03 -3.72
C PHE A 330 -14.68 -5.16 -3.67
N LYS A 331 -14.25 -6.39 -3.94
CA LYS A 331 -15.12 -7.57 -3.79
C LYS A 331 -15.50 -7.82 -2.36
N LEU A 332 -14.65 -7.41 -1.41
CA LEU A 332 -14.99 -7.32 0.00
C LEU A 332 -16.26 -6.48 0.10
N LEU A 333 -16.36 -5.24 -0.38
CA LEU A 333 -17.62 -4.47 -0.27
C LEU A 333 -18.87 -5.07 -0.96
N GLN A 334 -18.70 -6.09 -1.81
CA GLN A 334 -19.77 -6.77 -2.55
C GLN A 334 -20.06 -8.19 -2.05
N ASP A 335 -19.28 -8.69 -1.08
CA ASP A 335 -19.41 -10.06 -0.62
C ASP A 335 -20.76 -10.26 0.09
N PRO A 336 -21.56 -11.26 -0.28
CA PRO A 336 -22.85 -11.48 0.33
C PRO A 336 -22.76 -11.87 1.82
N ARG A 337 -21.57 -12.26 2.32
CA ARG A 337 -21.36 -12.69 3.70
C ARG A 337 -21.52 -11.58 4.76
N TYR A 338 -21.53 -10.28 4.42
CA TYR A 338 -21.89 -9.23 5.43
C TYR A 338 -23.38 -9.16 5.74
N LEU A 339 -24.21 -9.78 4.89
CA LEU A 339 -25.65 -9.85 5.12
C LEU A 339 -26.03 -11.02 6.05
N LEU A 340 -25.04 -11.81 6.45
CA LEU A 340 -25.12 -12.86 7.47
C LEU A 340 -24.80 -12.27 8.85
#